data_AF-F8DDG8-F1
#
_entry.id   AF-F8DDG8-F1
#
_cell.length_a   1.000
_cell.length_b   1.000
_cell.length_c   1.000
_cell.angle_alpha   90.00
_cell.angle_beta   90.00
_cell.angle_gamma   90.00
#
_symmetry.space_group_name_H-M   'P 1'
#
loop_
_entity.id
_entity.type
_entity.pdbx_description
1 polymer ?
#
loop_
_entity_poly.entity_id
_entity_poly.type
_entity_poly.pdbx_seq_one_letter_code
_entity_poly.pdbx_strand_id
1 'polypeptide(L)'
;MTPTDTIAQGPRAGSTWPAEWEEYDDPHTGARVTRLTNHPDDDLHLYFTEDGWYDDGRRLLFRSDRTGSRQLFSIDLESGLITQVTALEGFQGQTSIHHETSDAYFWVDDNLVRFDLERLEVTDVLYEAPEGYEGGSMDVNADGTVVYAAVVEADMDLPGEKPWMDEMMEARPHTRILAVPIDGDGDPELIHEEDRWVSSHVNASPTRPELFTFCQEGPWDGVEHRIWVADTESGDIWKVREVPENAGIGHEYWMTDGERIGYHGSMRDPQGRDQVDEPEPFIGSVRYDDTDRRETDLPDEVYALTHTHANSPELLVCDGSFTGLPYNILYRWNEDAGEYEGPRALATVDWNPESPHPHSRFSPDGSQVVFDSDRYDGSSNIYLVDVPDFESLPEYEPSEWD
;
A
#
# COMPACT_ATOMS: atom_id res chain seq x y z
N MET A 1 -11.92 6.65 -33.10
CA MET A 1 -13.00 5.89 -32.43
C MET A 1 -13.36 4.67 -33.25
N THR A 2 -12.49 3.68 -33.21
CA THR A 2 -12.78 2.27 -33.53
C THR A 2 -13.63 1.73 -32.36
N PRO A 3 -14.52 0.74 -32.54
CA PRO A 3 -15.31 0.21 -31.44
C PRO A 3 -14.37 -0.27 -30.34
N THR A 4 -14.55 0.20 -29.12
CA THR A 4 -13.94 -0.35 -27.91
C THR A 4 -14.19 -1.86 -27.95
N ASP A 5 -13.14 -2.66 -28.08
CA ASP A 5 -13.21 -4.06 -27.72
C ASP A 5 -13.50 -4.06 -26.22
N THR A 6 -14.79 -4.16 -25.86
CA THR A 6 -15.23 -4.19 -24.46
C THR A 6 -14.53 -5.36 -23.77
N ILE A 7 -13.65 -5.05 -22.82
CA ILE A 7 -13.03 -6.02 -21.93
C ILE A 7 -14.14 -6.64 -21.09
N ALA A 8 -14.50 -7.88 -21.41
CA ALA A 8 -15.64 -8.56 -20.81
C ALA A 8 -15.22 -9.44 -19.63
N GLN A 9 -16.02 -9.42 -18.58
CA GLN A 9 -15.87 -10.32 -17.45
C GLN A 9 -16.06 -11.79 -17.85
N GLY A 10 -15.27 -12.65 -17.22
CA GLY A 10 -15.47 -14.09 -17.23
C GLY A 10 -16.70 -14.52 -16.42
N PRO A 11 -17.13 -15.80 -16.56
CA PRO A 11 -18.39 -16.30 -16.01
C PRO A 11 -18.44 -16.39 -14.48
N ARG A 12 -17.33 -16.14 -13.78
CA ARG A 12 -17.26 -16.18 -12.31
C ARG A 12 -17.48 -14.83 -11.64
N ALA A 13 -17.44 -13.71 -12.37
CA ALA A 13 -17.75 -12.40 -11.80
C ALA A 13 -19.13 -12.43 -11.12
N GLY A 14 -19.21 -11.85 -9.91
CA GLY A 14 -20.41 -11.87 -9.08
C GLY A 14 -20.71 -13.19 -8.37
N SER A 15 -19.85 -14.20 -8.46
CA SER A 15 -19.95 -15.40 -7.62
C SER A 15 -19.79 -15.02 -6.15
N THR A 16 -20.49 -15.73 -5.26
CA THR A 16 -20.51 -15.40 -3.84
C THR A 16 -20.20 -16.59 -2.94
N TRP A 17 -19.55 -16.32 -1.82
CA TRP A 17 -19.27 -17.28 -0.74
C TRP A 17 -19.83 -16.73 0.59
N PRO A 18 -20.30 -17.62 1.49
CA PRO A 18 -20.75 -17.19 2.81
C PRO A 18 -19.57 -16.66 3.64
N ALA A 19 -19.89 -16.01 4.77
CA ALA A 19 -18.91 -15.58 5.75
C ALA A 19 -18.00 -16.73 6.20
N GLU A 20 -16.70 -16.42 6.25
CA GLU A 20 -15.62 -17.33 6.67
C GLU A 20 -15.13 -17.03 8.10
N TRP A 21 -15.80 -16.09 8.79
CA TRP A 21 -15.26 -15.43 9.97
C TRP A 21 -14.99 -16.32 11.17
N GLU A 22 -13.89 -16.03 11.84
CA GLU A 22 -13.56 -16.52 13.17
C GLU A 22 -13.10 -15.37 14.04
N GLU A 23 -13.65 -15.27 15.25
CA GLU A 23 -13.29 -14.20 16.17
C GLU A 23 -12.61 -14.76 17.42
N TYR A 24 -11.57 -14.07 17.90
CA TYR A 24 -10.82 -14.43 19.08
C TYR A 24 -10.28 -13.18 19.78
N ASP A 25 -9.83 -13.32 21.02
CA ASP A 25 -9.02 -12.30 21.66
C ASP A 25 -7.56 -12.69 21.44
N ASP A 26 -6.74 -11.75 20.98
CA ASP A 26 -5.33 -11.96 20.80
C ASP A 26 -4.72 -12.47 22.13
N PRO A 27 -4.04 -13.63 22.14
CA PRO A 27 -3.66 -14.30 23.37
C PRO A 27 -2.63 -13.52 24.20
N HIS A 28 -2.00 -12.51 23.62
CA HIS A 28 -0.91 -11.75 24.21
C HIS A 28 -1.36 -10.38 24.69
N THR A 29 -2.12 -9.67 23.87
CA THR A 29 -2.57 -8.30 24.11
C THR A 29 -4.00 -8.24 24.67
N GLY A 30 -4.82 -9.26 24.41
CA GLY A 30 -6.26 -9.26 24.68
C GLY A 30 -7.08 -8.42 23.71
N ALA A 31 -6.48 -7.84 22.66
CA ALA A 31 -7.21 -7.12 21.63
C ALA A 31 -8.15 -8.06 20.86
N ARG A 32 -9.31 -7.56 20.46
CA ARG A 32 -10.32 -8.36 19.76
C ARG A 32 -9.93 -8.48 18.28
N VAL A 33 -9.79 -9.71 17.78
CA VAL A 33 -9.41 -10.01 16.39
C VAL A 33 -10.51 -10.80 15.69
N THR A 34 -10.78 -10.45 14.43
CA THR A 34 -11.63 -11.19 13.50
C THR A 34 -10.81 -11.63 12.30
N ARG A 35 -10.63 -12.93 12.09
CA ARG A 35 -10.14 -13.51 10.83
C ARG A 35 -11.29 -13.44 9.81
N LEU A 36 -11.12 -12.71 8.72
CA LEU A 36 -12.14 -12.48 7.71
C LEU A 36 -12.22 -13.57 6.64
N THR A 37 -11.11 -14.25 6.36
CA THR A 37 -11.03 -15.31 5.35
C THR A 37 -10.40 -16.59 5.89
N ASN A 38 -10.77 -17.74 5.32
CA ASN A 38 -10.23 -19.05 5.71
C ASN A 38 -10.00 -20.01 4.53
N HIS A 39 -9.79 -19.46 3.34
CA HIS A 39 -9.56 -20.25 2.14
C HIS A 39 -8.14 -20.88 2.17
N PRO A 40 -7.96 -22.11 1.64
CA PRO A 40 -6.63 -22.76 1.55
C PRO A 40 -5.70 -22.17 0.49
N ASP A 41 -6.14 -21.15 -0.25
CA ASP A 41 -5.32 -20.38 -1.19
C ASP A 41 -5.14 -18.97 -0.61
N ASP A 42 -4.18 -18.21 -1.11
CA ASP A 42 -3.88 -16.90 -0.53
C ASP A 42 -5.00 -15.88 -0.77
N ASP A 43 -5.44 -15.28 0.34
CA ASP A 43 -6.21 -14.04 0.39
C ASP A 43 -5.33 -12.95 0.99
N LEU A 44 -5.22 -11.84 0.26
CA LEU A 44 -4.37 -10.72 0.62
C LEU A 44 -5.19 -9.44 0.48
N HIS A 45 -5.21 -8.59 1.49
CA HIS A 45 -5.79 -7.26 1.32
C HIS A 45 -4.95 -6.45 0.28
N LEU A 46 -5.43 -5.26 -0.09
CA LEU A 46 -4.69 -4.42 -1.05
C LEU A 46 -3.34 -3.98 -0.46
N TYR A 47 -2.44 -3.44 -1.27
CA TYR A 47 -1.18 -2.95 -0.69
C TYR A 47 -1.48 -1.81 0.31
N PHE A 48 -0.73 -1.65 1.40
CA PHE A 48 -1.12 -0.70 2.48
C PHE A 48 -1.16 0.77 2.04
N THR A 49 -0.56 1.14 0.91
CA THR A 49 -0.70 2.50 0.33
C THR A 49 -2.01 2.66 -0.44
N GLU A 50 -2.64 1.57 -0.86
CA GLU A 50 -3.93 1.50 -1.55
C GLU A 50 -5.06 1.42 -0.51
N ASP A 51 -6.08 2.28 -0.61
CA ASP A 51 -7.27 2.16 0.22
C ASP A 51 -8.21 1.08 -0.34
N GLY A 52 -8.30 -0.05 0.34
CA GLY A 52 -9.20 -1.14 -0.02
C GLY A 52 -10.65 -0.93 0.43
N TRP A 53 -10.94 0.06 1.28
CA TRP A 53 -12.29 0.29 1.79
C TRP A 53 -13.13 1.12 0.82
N TYR A 54 -14.39 0.72 0.69
CA TYR A 54 -15.38 1.45 -0.10
C TYR A 54 -16.79 1.23 0.46
N ASP A 55 -17.79 1.87 -0.15
CA ASP A 55 -19.19 1.85 0.36
C ASP A 55 -19.24 2.36 1.82
N ASP A 56 -18.63 3.54 2.05
CA ASP A 56 -18.48 4.18 3.37
C ASP A 56 -17.82 3.27 4.44
N GLY A 57 -16.83 2.48 4.03
CA GLY A 57 -16.12 1.55 4.91
C GLY A 57 -16.87 0.26 5.22
N ARG A 58 -18.06 0.05 4.65
CA ARG A 58 -18.82 -1.19 4.80
C ARG A 58 -18.17 -2.37 4.08
N ARG A 59 -17.42 -2.13 3.02
CA ARG A 59 -16.82 -3.18 2.20
C ARG A 59 -15.32 -3.02 2.11
N LEU A 60 -14.64 -4.16 2.02
CA LEU A 60 -13.20 -4.25 1.85
C LEU A 60 -12.87 -5.05 0.59
N LEU A 61 -12.10 -4.45 -0.31
CA LEU A 61 -11.50 -5.15 -1.45
C LEU A 61 -10.26 -5.94 -1.02
N PHE A 62 -10.08 -7.09 -1.65
CA PHE A 62 -8.92 -7.94 -1.45
C PHE A 62 -8.63 -8.75 -2.70
N ARG A 63 -7.40 -9.26 -2.81
CA ARG A 63 -6.96 -10.11 -3.91
C ARG A 63 -6.95 -11.56 -3.44
N SER A 64 -7.43 -12.47 -4.27
CA SER A 64 -7.50 -13.89 -3.92
C SER A 64 -7.26 -14.80 -5.10
N ASP A 65 -6.57 -15.91 -4.81
CA ASP A 65 -6.28 -16.98 -5.75
C ASP A 65 -7.35 -18.10 -5.74
N ARG A 66 -8.39 -17.99 -4.91
CA ARG A 66 -9.43 -19.03 -4.67
C ARG A 66 -10.18 -19.53 -5.91
N THR A 67 -10.03 -18.85 -7.04
CA THR A 67 -10.62 -19.23 -8.32
C THR A 67 -9.62 -19.71 -9.39
N GLY A 68 -8.36 -19.93 -9.01
CA GLY A 68 -7.31 -20.51 -9.84
C GLY A 68 -6.39 -19.48 -10.50
N SER A 69 -6.67 -18.20 -10.35
CA SER A 69 -5.81 -17.07 -10.68
C SER A 69 -6.14 -15.90 -9.76
N ARG A 70 -5.17 -15.01 -9.54
CA ARG A 70 -5.35 -13.82 -8.71
C ARG A 70 -6.44 -12.95 -9.31
N GLN A 71 -7.47 -12.66 -8.53
CA GLN A 71 -8.58 -11.78 -8.91
C GLN A 71 -8.95 -10.89 -7.73
N LEU A 72 -9.69 -9.82 -8.02
CA LEU A 72 -10.25 -8.93 -7.01
C LEU A 72 -11.55 -9.51 -6.46
N PHE A 73 -11.70 -9.44 -5.15
CA PHE A 73 -12.86 -9.85 -4.39
C PHE A 73 -13.25 -8.73 -3.41
N SER A 74 -14.46 -8.81 -2.89
CA SER A 74 -15.00 -7.89 -1.89
C SER A 74 -15.60 -8.67 -0.74
N ILE A 75 -15.39 -8.21 0.49
CA ILE A 75 -16.10 -8.67 1.70
C ILE A 75 -17.04 -7.55 2.15
N ASP A 76 -18.32 -7.88 2.33
CA ASP A 76 -19.27 -7.04 3.07
C ASP A 76 -19.05 -7.24 4.57
N LEU A 77 -18.59 -6.21 5.28
CA LEU A 77 -18.22 -6.27 6.70
C LEU A 77 -19.42 -6.25 7.67
N GLU A 78 -20.66 -6.17 7.16
CA GLU A 78 -21.86 -6.34 7.98
C GLU A 78 -22.34 -7.80 7.99
N SER A 79 -22.25 -8.47 6.84
CA SER A 79 -22.79 -9.82 6.61
C SER A 79 -21.74 -10.92 6.46
N GLY A 80 -20.50 -10.54 6.19
CA GLY A 80 -19.38 -11.42 5.82
C GLY A 80 -19.51 -12.02 4.42
N LEU A 81 -20.46 -11.57 3.58
CA LEU A 81 -20.61 -12.09 2.23
C LEU A 81 -19.37 -11.74 1.38
N ILE A 82 -18.72 -12.76 0.84
CA ILE A 82 -17.58 -12.60 -0.07
C ILE A 82 -18.09 -12.66 -1.50
N THR A 83 -17.72 -11.69 -2.34
CA THR A 83 -18.12 -11.61 -3.75
C THR A 83 -16.89 -11.52 -4.64
N GLN A 84 -16.82 -12.32 -5.70
CA GLN A 84 -15.80 -12.15 -6.73
C GLN A 84 -16.12 -10.92 -7.57
N VAL A 85 -15.21 -9.94 -7.55
CA VAL A 85 -15.37 -8.66 -8.24
C VAL A 85 -14.88 -8.77 -9.68
N THR A 86 -13.70 -9.38 -9.89
CA THR A 86 -13.16 -9.60 -11.24
C THR A 86 -13.07 -11.08 -11.60
N ALA A 87 -13.29 -11.38 -12.86
CA ALA A 87 -12.95 -12.62 -13.53
C ALA A 87 -12.31 -12.28 -14.89
N LEU A 88 -11.23 -11.49 -14.86
CA LEU A 88 -10.57 -10.93 -16.02
C LEU A 88 -9.24 -11.65 -16.28
N GLU A 89 -9.06 -12.12 -17.51
CA GLU A 89 -7.73 -12.46 -18.02
C GLU A 89 -6.92 -11.16 -18.13
N GLY A 90 -5.63 -11.22 -17.77
CA GLY A 90 -4.75 -10.04 -17.82
C GLY A 90 -4.85 -9.08 -16.63
N PHE A 91 -5.70 -9.33 -15.64
CA PHE A 91 -5.76 -8.50 -14.42
C PHE A 91 -4.44 -8.54 -13.65
N GLN A 92 -3.85 -7.36 -13.41
CA GLN A 92 -2.52 -7.24 -12.81
C GLN A 92 -2.51 -7.13 -11.28
N GLY A 93 -3.65 -6.90 -10.63
CA GLY A 93 -3.77 -6.93 -9.16
C GLY A 93 -3.78 -5.58 -8.46
N GLN A 94 -2.90 -4.64 -8.86
CA GLN A 94 -2.89 -3.28 -8.29
C GLN A 94 -4.21 -2.56 -8.60
N THR A 95 -4.81 -1.93 -7.58
CA THR A 95 -6.14 -1.32 -7.66
C THR A 95 -6.18 -0.01 -6.90
N SER A 96 -6.64 1.05 -7.55
CA SER A 96 -7.02 2.32 -6.91
C SER A 96 -8.55 2.46 -6.90
N ILE A 97 -9.12 2.99 -5.83
CA ILE A 97 -10.57 3.22 -5.68
C ILE A 97 -10.84 4.72 -5.67
N HIS A 98 -11.86 5.15 -6.39
CA HIS A 98 -12.33 6.52 -6.34
C HIS A 98 -12.84 6.89 -4.94
N HIS A 99 -12.40 8.04 -4.40
CA HIS A 99 -12.72 8.44 -3.02
C HIS A 99 -14.22 8.66 -2.74
N GLU A 100 -14.98 9.10 -3.75
CA GLU A 100 -16.43 9.38 -3.59
C GLU A 100 -17.37 8.41 -4.33
N THR A 101 -16.87 7.54 -5.21
CA THR A 101 -17.72 6.71 -6.07
C THR A 101 -17.26 5.26 -6.01
N SER A 102 -18.15 4.34 -6.40
CA SER A 102 -17.85 2.91 -6.48
C SER A 102 -17.09 2.54 -7.77
N ASP A 103 -16.15 3.40 -8.21
CA ASP A 103 -15.29 3.14 -9.36
C ASP A 103 -13.90 2.69 -8.89
N ALA A 104 -13.33 1.72 -9.59
CA ALA A 104 -11.95 1.28 -9.39
C ALA A 104 -11.15 1.44 -10.69
N TYR A 105 -9.84 1.60 -10.55
CA TYR A 105 -8.89 1.75 -11.64
C TYR A 105 -7.80 0.69 -11.50
N PHE A 106 -7.59 -0.09 -12.56
CA PHE A 106 -6.58 -1.13 -12.61
C PHE A 106 -6.07 -1.38 -14.04
N TRP A 107 -4.93 -2.05 -14.16
CA TRP A 107 -4.42 -2.53 -15.45
C TRP A 107 -4.99 -3.90 -15.80
N VAL A 108 -5.39 -4.07 -17.06
CA VAL A 108 -5.74 -5.34 -17.70
C VAL A 108 -4.89 -5.47 -18.95
N ASP A 109 -3.93 -6.40 -18.93
CA ASP A 109 -2.82 -6.42 -19.89
C ASP A 109 -2.22 -5.02 -19.99
N ASP A 110 -2.16 -4.42 -21.18
CA ASP A 110 -1.61 -3.08 -21.41
C ASP A 110 -2.65 -1.95 -21.28
N ASN A 111 -3.86 -2.22 -20.77
CA ASN A 111 -4.95 -1.26 -20.72
C ASN A 111 -5.23 -0.78 -19.29
N LEU A 112 -5.13 0.52 -19.04
CA LEU A 112 -5.65 1.16 -17.84
C LEU A 112 -7.16 1.31 -18.00
N VAL A 113 -7.92 0.68 -17.11
CA VAL A 113 -9.38 0.63 -17.21
C VAL A 113 -10.06 1.31 -16.04
N ARG A 114 -11.28 1.82 -16.29
CA ARG A 114 -12.26 2.12 -15.26
C ARG A 114 -13.18 0.91 -15.08
N PHE A 115 -13.40 0.53 -13.83
CA PHE A 115 -14.23 -0.60 -13.44
C PHE A 115 -15.30 -0.17 -12.45
N ASP A 116 -16.54 -0.55 -12.72
CA ASP A 116 -17.69 -0.26 -11.85
C ASP A 116 -17.86 -1.39 -10.82
N LEU A 117 -17.64 -1.09 -9.54
CA LEU A 117 -17.73 -2.05 -8.43
C LEU A 117 -19.16 -2.46 -8.09
N GLU A 118 -20.19 -1.74 -8.55
CA GLU A 118 -21.60 -2.11 -8.34
C GLU A 118 -22.11 -3.01 -9.46
N ARG A 119 -21.79 -2.67 -10.70
CA ARG A 119 -22.19 -3.42 -11.91
C ARG A 119 -21.28 -4.61 -12.18
N LEU A 120 -20.08 -4.61 -11.59
CA LEU A 120 -19.02 -5.59 -11.78
C LEU A 120 -18.61 -5.68 -13.26
N GLU A 121 -18.36 -4.54 -13.90
CA GLU A 121 -17.96 -4.50 -15.32
C GLU A 121 -16.91 -3.41 -15.60
N VAL A 122 -16.06 -3.67 -16.59
CA VAL A 122 -15.19 -2.63 -17.15
C VAL A 122 -16.08 -1.69 -17.96
N THR A 123 -16.10 -0.41 -17.62
CA THR A 123 -16.91 0.59 -18.32
C THR A 123 -16.12 1.26 -19.43
N ASP A 124 -14.83 1.52 -19.19
CA ASP A 124 -13.99 2.32 -20.08
C ASP A 124 -12.56 1.81 -20.09
N VAL A 125 -11.92 1.87 -21.27
CA VAL A 125 -10.46 1.81 -21.42
C VAL A 125 -9.97 3.25 -21.50
N LEU A 126 -9.25 3.71 -20.48
CA LEU A 126 -8.81 5.09 -20.35
C LEU A 126 -7.51 5.35 -21.11
N TYR A 127 -6.61 4.35 -21.10
CA TYR A 127 -5.31 4.45 -21.72
C TYR A 127 -4.76 3.06 -22.08
N GLU A 128 -4.00 3.00 -23.17
CA GLU A 128 -3.27 1.81 -23.61
C GLU A 128 -1.77 2.14 -23.54
N ALA A 129 -1.01 1.33 -22.80
CA ALA A 129 0.43 1.50 -22.70
C ALA A 129 1.07 1.37 -24.09
N PRO A 130 2.04 2.23 -24.47
CA PRO A 130 2.65 2.17 -25.78
C PRO A 130 3.43 0.86 -25.98
N GLU A 131 3.57 0.40 -27.22
CA GLU A 131 4.43 -0.75 -27.55
C GLU A 131 5.82 -0.59 -26.94
N GLY A 132 6.27 -1.61 -26.19
CA GLY A 132 7.55 -1.60 -25.47
C GLY A 132 7.47 -1.00 -24.06
N TYR A 133 6.27 -0.69 -23.56
CA TYR A 133 6.03 -0.27 -22.18
C TYR A 133 4.99 -1.17 -21.51
N GLU A 134 5.11 -1.31 -20.20
CA GLU A 134 4.12 -1.94 -19.33
C GLU A 134 3.55 -0.93 -18.32
N GLY A 135 2.36 -1.22 -17.81
CA GLY A 135 1.71 -0.43 -16.77
C GLY A 135 2.44 -0.51 -15.43
N GLY A 136 2.63 0.64 -14.79
CA GLY A 136 3.11 0.73 -13.41
C GLY A 136 2.00 1.13 -12.44
N SER A 137 2.40 1.61 -11.26
CA SER A 137 1.50 2.16 -10.26
C SER A 137 0.65 3.31 -10.78
N MET A 138 -0.54 3.43 -10.22
CA MET A 138 -1.48 4.47 -10.54
C MET A 138 -2.40 4.76 -9.37
N ASP A 139 -2.91 5.99 -9.36
CA ASP A 139 -3.90 6.42 -8.39
C ASP A 139 -4.80 7.51 -8.97
N VAL A 140 -6.07 7.50 -8.58
CA VAL A 140 -7.05 8.52 -8.97
C VAL A 140 -6.91 9.75 -8.09
N ASN A 141 -6.98 10.93 -8.68
CA ASN A 141 -6.86 12.16 -7.90
C ASN A 141 -8.12 12.49 -7.09
N ALA A 142 -7.98 13.37 -6.09
CA ALA A 142 -9.03 13.68 -5.11
C ALA A 142 -10.41 14.03 -5.68
N ASP A 143 -10.46 14.65 -6.87
CA ASP A 143 -11.70 15.12 -7.51
C ASP A 143 -12.19 14.24 -8.67
N GLY A 144 -11.50 13.11 -8.93
CA GLY A 144 -11.95 12.13 -9.92
C GLY A 144 -11.82 12.57 -11.37
N THR A 145 -10.98 13.56 -11.65
CA THR A 145 -10.81 14.10 -13.01
C THR A 145 -9.72 13.37 -13.80
N VAL A 146 -8.67 12.90 -13.13
CA VAL A 146 -7.57 12.16 -13.76
C VAL A 146 -7.13 10.95 -12.93
N VAL A 147 -6.57 9.96 -13.61
CA VAL A 147 -5.71 8.94 -13.00
C VAL A 147 -4.26 9.32 -13.27
N TYR A 148 -3.45 9.48 -12.22
CA TYR A 148 -2.00 9.53 -12.37
C TYR A 148 -1.49 8.12 -12.59
N ALA A 149 -0.84 7.85 -13.71
CA ALA A 149 -0.43 6.49 -14.08
C ALA A 149 1.02 6.48 -14.57
N ALA A 150 1.81 5.57 -14.01
CA ALA A 150 3.14 5.29 -14.52
C ALA A 150 3.11 4.26 -15.65
N VAL A 151 4.04 4.39 -16.58
CA VAL A 151 4.44 3.33 -17.53
C VAL A 151 5.94 3.23 -17.57
N VAL A 152 6.45 2.01 -17.72
CA VAL A 152 7.89 1.70 -17.69
C VAL A 152 8.28 0.87 -18.90
N GLU A 153 9.49 1.08 -19.41
CA GLU A 153 10.09 0.25 -20.45
C GLU A 153 10.00 -1.23 -20.09
N ALA A 154 9.38 -2.01 -20.97
CA ALA A 154 9.19 -3.45 -20.81
C ALA A 154 10.35 -4.25 -21.43
N ASP A 155 10.37 -5.56 -21.18
CA ASP A 155 11.30 -6.52 -21.79
C ASP A 155 12.79 -6.19 -21.61
N MET A 156 13.16 -5.59 -20.48
CA MET A 156 14.55 -5.30 -20.16
C MET A 156 15.41 -6.57 -20.04
N ASP A 157 16.66 -6.50 -20.50
CA ASP A 157 17.64 -7.57 -20.33
C ASP A 157 18.26 -7.51 -18.93
N LEU A 158 17.67 -8.27 -17.99
CA LEU A 158 18.17 -8.45 -16.63
C LEU A 158 18.92 -9.80 -16.54
N PRO A 159 20.26 -9.80 -16.40
CA PRO A 159 21.08 -11.01 -16.49
C PRO A 159 20.83 -12.08 -15.41
N GLY A 160 20.24 -11.72 -14.28
CA GLY A 160 20.04 -12.60 -13.12
C GLY A 160 21.33 -12.94 -12.37
N GLU A 161 22.35 -12.07 -12.45
CA GLU A 161 23.63 -12.17 -11.75
C GLU A 161 23.59 -11.53 -10.35
N LYS A 162 22.66 -10.60 -10.10
CA LYS A 162 22.43 -9.88 -8.82
C LYS A 162 20.98 -10.01 -8.37
N PRO A 163 20.62 -9.58 -7.14
CA PRO A 163 19.22 -9.47 -6.77
C PRO A 163 18.47 -8.57 -7.76
N TRP A 164 17.22 -8.92 -8.05
CA TRP A 164 16.45 -8.31 -9.14
C TRP A 164 16.33 -6.78 -9.03
N MET A 165 16.09 -6.25 -7.83
CA MET A 165 16.00 -4.80 -7.60
C MET A 165 17.32 -4.07 -7.93
N ASP A 166 18.46 -4.67 -7.59
CA ASP A 166 19.78 -4.13 -7.92
C ASP A 166 19.98 -4.10 -9.45
N GLU A 167 19.56 -5.15 -10.17
CA GLU A 167 19.65 -5.18 -11.65
C GLU A 167 18.71 -4.17 -12.31
N MET A 168 17.46 -4.06 -11.83
CA MET A 168 16.48 -3.11 -12.34
C MET A 168 16.96 -1.67 -12.17
N MET A 169 17.54 -1.35 -11.01
CA MET A 169 18.12 -0.03 -10.74
C MET A 169 19.32 0.26 -11.67
N GLU A 170 20.20 -0.73 -11.90
CA GLU A 170 21.34 -0.60 -12.81
C GLU A 170 20.93 -0.49 -14.28
N ALA A 171 19.84 -1.15 -14.67
CA ALA A 171 19.30 -1.13 -16.02
C ALA A 171 18.70 0.23 -16.39
N ARG A 172 18.27 1.01 -15.39
CA ARG A 172 17.76 2.38 -15.55
C ARG A 172 16.64 2.47 -16.61
N PRO A 173 15.51 1.77 -16.40
CA PRO A 173 14.39 1.78 -17.35
C PRO A 173 13.94 3.19 -17.67
N HIS A 174 13.53 3.40 -18.91
CA HIS A 174 12.80 4.60 -19.28
C HIS A 174 11.39 4.57 -18.67
N THR A 175 11.06 5.53 -17.81
CA THR A 175 9.77 5.63 -17.12
C THR A 175 9.07 6.94 -17.43
N ARG A 176 7.73 6.92 -17.52
CA ARG A 176 6.87 8.10 -17.61
C ARG A 176 5.77 8.06 -16.56
N ILE A 177 5.40 9.21 -16.01
CA ILE A 177 4.17 9.42 -15.24
C ILE A 177 3.26 10.35 -16.04
N LEU A 178 2.03 9.92 -16.24
CA LEU A 178 1.01 10.61 -17.02
C LEU A 178 -0.18 11.01 -16.14
N ALA A 179 -0.83 12.12 -16.47
CA ALA A 179 -2.19 12.40 -16.03
C ALA A 179 -3.17 11.95 -17.13
N VAL A 180 -3.96 10.93 -16.86
CA VAL A 180 -4.91 10.32 -17.81
C VAL A 180 -6.33 10.82 -17.50
N PRO A 181 -7.00 11.58 -18.40
CA PRO A 181 -8.37 12.05 -18.19
C PRO A 181 -9.37 10.90 -18.04
N ILE A 182 -10.23 10.95 -17.01
CA ILE A 182 -11.23 9.90 -16.74
C ILE A 182 -12.46 10.01 -17.63
N ASP A 183 -12.79 11.21 -18.12
CA ASP A 183 -13.95 11.43 -19.01
C ASP A 183 -13.75 10.86 -20.43
N GLY A 184 -12.55 10.36 -20.73
CA GLY A 184 -12.17 9.84 -22.04
C GLY A 184 -12.03 10.91 -23.12
N ASP A 185 -12.16 12.19 -22.75
CA ASP A 185 -12.11 13.35 -23.63
C ASP A 185 -10.78 14.11 -23.44
N GLY A 186 -9.70 13.59 -24.01
CA GLY A 186 -8.40 14.27 -23.96
C GLY A 186 -7.25 13.33 -24.24
N ASP A 187 -6.10 13.89 -24.60
CA ASP A 187 -4.85 13.12 -24.65
C ASP A 187 -4.21 13.13 -23.25
N PRO A 188 -3.63 12.01 -22.78
CA PRO A 188 -2.87 11.99 -21.54
C PRO A 188 -1.75 13.05 -21.53
N GLU A 189 -1.57 13.72 -20.39
CA GLU A 189 -0.51 14.71 -20.21
C GLU A 189 0.72 14.06 -19.56
N LEU A 190 1.91 14.33 -20.11
CA LEU A 190 3.17 13.88 -19.52
C LEU A 190 3.57 14.80 -18.36
N ILE A 191 3.63 14.23 -17.16
CA ILE A 191 3.98 14.97 -15.93
C ILE A 191 5.47 14.81 -15.60
N HIS A 192 5.99 13.59 -15.67
CA HIS A 192 7.40 13.29 -15.35
C HIS A 192 7.96 12.21 -16.29
N GLU A 193 9.23 12.31 -16.64
CA GLU A 193 9.95 11.36 -17.50
C GLU A 193 11.41 11.25 -17.07
N GLU A 194 11.88 10.03 -16.81
CA GLU A 194 13.27 9.78 -16.38
C GLU A 194 13.76 8.39 -16.79
N ASP A 195 15.06 8.25 -17.08
CA ASP A 195 15.77 6.97 -17.20
C ASP A 195 16.15 6.43 -15.80
N ARG A 196 15.14 6.15 -14.99
CA ARG A 196 15.21 5.50 -13.67
C ARG A 196 13.90 4.74 -13.43
N TRP A 197 13.95 3.76 -12.53
CA TRP A 197 12.76 3.04 -12.10
C TRP A 197 11.87 3.95 -11.22
N VAL A 198 10.82 4.51 -11.83
CA VAL A 198 9.92 5.50 -11.21
C VAL A 198 8.45 5.06 -11.36
N SER A 199 8.23 3.76 -11.53
CA SER A 199 6.93 3.20 -11.88
C SER A 199 6.14 2.67 -10.70
N SER A 200 6.61 2.86 -9.47
CA SER A 200 5.93 2.45 -8.23
C SER A 200 5.62 3.66 -7.34
N HIS A 201 4.70 3.47 -6.38
CA HIS A 201 4.27 4.49 -5.40
C HIS A 201 3.82 5.83 -6.00
N VAL A 202 3.19 5.81 -7.18
CA VAL A 202 2.38 6.96 -7.63
C VAL A 202 1.12 7.00 -6.77
N ASN A 203 1.10 7.87 -5.76
CA ASN A 203 -0.01 7.99 -4.81
C ASN A 203 -0.58 9.41 -4.87
N ALA A 204 -1.85 9.55 -5.22
CA ALA A 204 -2.52 10.83 -5.27
C ALA A 204 -2.86 11.30 -3.86
N SER A 205 -2.83 12.62 -3.64
CA SER A 205 -3.37 13.16 -2.39
C SER A 205 -4.89 12.94 -2.37
N PRO A 206 -5.47 12.43 -1.27
CA PRO A 206 -6.90 12.19 -1.15
C PRO A 206 -7.74 13.48 -1.05
N THR A 207 -7.12 14.65 -0.86
CA THR A 207 -7.84 15.94 -0.70
C THR A 207 -7.31 17.06 -1.59
N ARG A 208 -6.13 16.89 -2.21
CA ARG A 208 -5.48 17.86 -3.08
C ARG A 208 -5.37 17.29 -4.51
N PRO A 209 -6.36 17.55 -5.38
CA PRO A 209 -6.42 16.92 -6.70
C PRO A 209 -5.22 17.24 -7.60
N GLU A 210 -4.45 18.29 -7.28
CA GLU A 210 -3.25 18.72 -8.00
C GLU A 210 -1.96 18.01 -7.54
N LEU A 211 -1.96 17.36 -6.37
CA LEU A 211 -0.77 16.78 -5.75
C LEU A 211 -0.75 15.26 -5.80
N PHE A 212 0.42 14.71 -6.07
CA PHE A 212 0.72 13.29 -5.85
C PHE A 212 2.18 13.09 -5.44
N THR A 213 2.47 11.96 -4.79
CA THR A 213 3.83 11.50 -4.54
C THR A 213 4.24 10.47 -5.59
N PHE A 214 5.53 10.41 -5.89
CA PHE A 214 6.15 9.29 -6.60
C PHE A 214 7.54 9.01 -6.01
N CYS A 215 8.13 7.88 -6.36
CA CYS A 215 9.51 7.58 -5.94
C CYS A 215 10.46 7.19 -7.06
N GLN A 216 11.75 7.29 -6.76
CA GLN A 216 12.79 6.55 -7.46
C GLN A 216 13.02 5.25 -6.69
N GLU A 217 12.62 4.13 -7.28
CA GLU A 217 12.73 2.83 -6.67
C GLU A 217 14.15 2.23 -6.85
N GLY A 218 14.52 1.33 -5.95
CA GLY A 218 15.77 0.60 -5.89
C GLY A 218 16.13 0.22 -4.44
N PRO A 219 17.24 -0.52 -4.25
CA PRO A 219 17.79 -0.77 -2.93
C PRO A 219 17.96 0.54 -2.15
N TRP A 220 17.51 0.58 -0.89
CA TRP A 220 17.45 1.83 -0.12
C TRP A 220 18.82 2.45 0.15
N ASP A 221 19.87 1.64 0.15
CA ASP A 221 21.28 2.06 0.26
C ASP A 221 21.89 2.56 -1.07
N GLY A 222 21.15 2.45 -2.18
CA GLY A 222 21.53 2.95 -3.51
C GLY A 222 20.72 4.16 -3.98
N VAL A 223 19.51 4.37 -3.45
CA VAL A 223 18.62 5.47 -3.85
C VAL A 223 19.07 6.80 -3.22
N GLU A 224 19.36 7.80 -4.06
CA GLU A 224 19.80 9.12 -3.59
C GLU A 224 18.71 9.89 -2.83
N HIS A 225 17.48 9.84 -3.33
CA HIS A 225 16.32 10.46 -2.70
C HIS A 225 15.04 9.77 -3.16
N ARG A 226 14.18 9.38 -2.22
CA ARG A 226 13.01 8.55 -2.53
C ARG A 226 11.70 9.32 -2.64
N ILE A 227 11.37 10.19 -1.69
CA ILE A 227 10.02 10.80 -1.61
C ILE A 227 9.97 12.11 -2.42
N TRP A 228 9.33 12.07 -3.58
CA TRP A 228 9.09 13.26 -4.41
C TRP A 228 7.62 13.63 -4.39
N VAL A 229 7.33 14.93 -4.34
CA VAL A 229 5.98 15.47 -4.53
C VAL A 229 5.96 16.22 -5.85
N ALA A 230 4.91 16.00 -6.63
CA ALA A 230 4.61 16.74 -7.85
C ALA A 230 3.31 17.55 -7.67
N ASP A 231 3.33 18.78 -8.16
CA ASP A 231 2.15 19.64 -8.30
C ASP A 231 1.86 19.84 -9.80
N THR A 232 0.73 19.30 -10.24
CA THR A 232 0.33 19.34 -11.64
C THR A 232 -0.27 20.67 -12.09
N GLU A 233 -0.68 21.55 -11.17
CA GLU A 233 -1.15 22.89 -11.51
C GLU A 233 0.04 23.82 -11.80
N SER A 234 1.08 23.76 -10.96
CA SER A 234 2.28 24.60 -11.12
C SER A 234 3.35 23.98 -12.02
N GLY A 235 3.39 22.66 -12.12
CA GLY A 235 4.46 21.88 -12.76
C GLY A 235 5.72 21.73 -11.89
N ASP A 236 5.66 22.12 -10.62
CA ASP A 236 6.78 22.00 -9.70
C ASP A 236 6.90 20.57 -9.16
N ILE A 237 8.14 20.10 -9.02
CA ILE A 237 8.49 18.82 -8.41
C ILE A 237 9.58 19.09 -7.37
N TRP A 238 9.40 18.61 -6.14
CA TRP A 238 10.36 18.81 -5.06
C TRP A 238 10.54 17.59 -4.18
N LYS A 239 11.68 17.57 -3.49
CA LYS A 239 12.04 16.55 -2.51
C LYS A 239 11.32 16.81 -1.20
N VAL A 240 10.85 15.76 -0.56
CA VAL A 240 10.36 15.79 0.82
C VAL A 240 11.16 14.81 1.65
N ARG A 241 11.51 15.22 2.87
CA ARG A 241 12.27 14.44 3.85
C ARG A 241 13.57 13.83 3.30
N GLU A 242 14.58 14.66 3.09
CA GLU A 242 15.93 14.17 2.78
C GLU A 242 16.54 13.41 3.97
N VAL A 243 17.24 12.30 3.70
CA VAL A 243 18.00 11.50 4.67
C VAL A 243 19.51 11.58 4.39
N PRO A 244 20.40 11.34 5.38
CA PRO A 244 21.84 11.20 5.13
C PRO A 244 22.19 10.07 4.15
N GLU A 245 23.37 10.11 3.54
CA GLU A 245 23.83 9.13 2.52
C GLU A 245 23.84 7.67 2.99
N ASN A 246 24.00 7.42 4.30
CA ASN A 246 24.03 6.08 4.89
C ASN A 246 22.67 5.62 5.42
N ALA A 247 21.64 6.44 5.25
CA ALA A 247 20.28 6.22 5.70
C ALA A 247 19.36 6.00 4.50
N GLY A 248 18.17 5.46 4.76
CA GLY A 248 17.16 5.21 3.76
C GLY A 248 15.77 5.35 4.34
N ILE A 249 14.81 5.60 3.46
CA ILE A 249 13.42 5.91 3.78
C ILE A 249 12.58 5.38 2.62
N GLY A 250 11.35 4.99 2.89
CA GLY A 250 10.38 4.68 1.86
C GLY A 250 9.04 4.23 2.39
N HIS A 251 8.32 3.48 1.55
CA HIS A 251 6.96 3.03 1.84
C HIS A 251 6.05 4.23 2.13
N GLU A 252 6.23 5.31 1.37
CA GLU A 252 5.51 6.55 1.54
C GLU A 252 4.04 6.44 1.08
N TYR A 253 3.16 7.11 1.83
CA TYR A 253 1.71 7.17 1.59
C TYR A 253 1.14 8.50 2.08
N TRP A 254 0.00 8.90 1.54
CA TRP A 254 -0.75 10.04 2.04
C TRP A 254 -1.60 9.66 3.26
N MET A 255 -1.60 10.53 4.27
CA MET A 255 -2.58 10.50 5.36
C MET A 255 -3.92 11.04 4.85
N THR A 256 -5.00 10.77 5.58
CA THR A 256 -6.39 11.09 5.18
C THR A 256 -6.64 12.58 4.98
N ASP A 257 -5.85 13.45 5.61
CA ASP A 257 -5.94 14.90 5.41
C ASP A 257 -5.46 15.37 4.03
N GLY A 258 -4.73 14.51 3.31
CA GLY A 258 -4.09 14.79 2.02
C GLY A 258 -3.03 15.90 2.07
N GLU A 259 -2.57 16.26 3.26
CA GLU A 259 -1.48 17.22 3.47
C GLU A 259 -0.21 16.56 4.01
N ARG A 260 -0.32 15.43 4.70
CA ARG A 260 0.82 14.73 5.30
C ARG A 260 1.16 13.45 4.57
N ILE A 261 2.46 13.18 4.50
CA ILE A 261 3.04 11.97 3.91
C ILE A 261 3.63 11.17 5.07
N GLY A 262 3.13 9.97 5.28
CA GLY A 262 3.70 8.98 6.21
C GLY A 262 4.80 8.17 5.54
N TYR A 263 5.74 7.66 6.33
CA TYR A 263 6.88 6.87 5.87
C TYR A 263 7.57 6.16 7.04
N HIS A 264 8.48 5.25 6.73
CA HIS A 264 9.45 4.71 7.69
C HIS A 264 10.83 4.58 7.04
N GLY A 265 11.84 4.31 7.85
CA GLY A 265 13.23 4.28 7.40
C GLY A 265 14.20 3.73 8.43
N SER A 266 15.48 3.78 8.09
CA SER A 266 16.59 3.53 9.02
C SER A 266 17.70 4.54 8.81
N MET A 267 18.31 5.03 9.89
CA MET A 267 19.47 5.93 9.76
C MET A 267 20.75 5.17 9.41
N ARG A 268 20.79 3.84 9.64
CA ARG A 268 21.90 2.96 9.28
C ARG A 268 21.35 1.61 8.81
N ASP A 269 22.09 0.96 7.91
CA ASP A 269 21.67 -0.30 7.26
C ASP A 269 20.20 -0.27 6.81
N PRO A 270 19.80 0.69 5.96
CA PRO A 270 18.41 0.91 5.61
C PRO A 270 17.76 -0.24 4.83
N GLN A 271 18.56 -1.19 4.36
CA GLN A 271 18.10 -2.40 3.71
C GLN A 271 18.01 -3.60 4.67
N GLY A 272 18.50 -3.46 5.91
CA GLY A 272 18.58 -4.50 6.93
C GLY A 272 19.47 -5.69 6.52
N ARG A 273 20.38 -5.53 5.55
CA ARG A 273 21.20 -6.63 4.99
C ARG A 273 22.39 -6.96 5.87
N ASP A 274 22.99 -5.94 6.47
CA ASP A 274 24.22 -6.08 7.27
C ASP A 274 23.94 -6.42 8.72
N GLN A 275 22.70 -6.20 9.20
CA GLN A 275 22.23 -6.46 10.56
C GLN A 275 23.17 -5.82 11.60
N VAL A 276 23.40 -4.51 11.42
CA VAL A 276 24.29 -3.73 12.29
C VAL A 276 23.73 -3.59 13.72
N ASP A 277 24.60 -3.46 14.72
CA ASP A 277 24.19 -3.43 16.14
C ASP A 277 23.25 -2.25 16.51
N GLU A 278 23.29 -1.15 15.76
CA GLU A 278 22.50 0.06 15.98
C GLU A 278 21.92 0.54 14.64
N PRO A 279 20.84 -0.07 14.13
CA PRO A 279 20.25 0.31 12.85
C PRO A 279 19.56 1.68 12.89
N GLU A 280 19.02 2.08 14.05
CA GLU A 280 18.25 3.32 14.22
C GLU A 280 17.03 3.41 13.24
N PRO A 281 16.11 2.43 13.27
CA PRO A 281 14.88 2.47 12.47
C PRO A 281 13.90 3.52 13.03
N PHE A 282 13.11 4.11 12.15
CA PHE A 282 12.16 5.17 12.53
C PHE A 282 10.86 5.11 11.71
N ILE A 283 9.80 5.67 12.28
CA ILE A 283 8.50 5.88 11.65
C ILE A 283 8.08 7.34 11.83
N GLY A 284 7.35 7.91 10.88
CA GLY A 284 6.82 9.25 11.06
C GLY A 284 6.01 9.79 9.90
N SER A 285 5.83 11.10 9.93
CA SER A 285 5.22 11.85 8.84
C SER A 285 5.80 13.25 8.71
N VAL A 286 5.57 13.85 7.55
CA VAL A 286 5.92 15.24 7.25
C VAL A 286 4.82 15.85 6.39
N ARG A 287 4.62 17.17 6.46
CA ARG A 287 3.74 17.86 5.52
C ARG A 287 4.35 17.85 4.13
N TYR A 288 3.52 17.87 3.09
CA TYR A 288 3.94 17.83 1.68
C TYR A 288 4.97 18.91 1.29
N ASP A 289 5.04 20.03 2.01
CA ASP A 289 5.99 21.12 1.80
C ASP A 289 7.27 21.00 2.66
N ASP A 290 7.56 19.78 3.15
CA ASP A 290 8.70 19.44 4.00
C ASP A 290 8.73 20.18 5.35
N THR A 291 7.55 20.53 5.87
CA THR A 291 7.38 21.17 7.18
C THR A 291 6.68 20.27 8.19
N ASP A 292 6.67 20.68 9.47
CA ASP A 292 5.99 19.98 10.58
C ASP A 292 6.31 18.47 10.66
N ARG A 293 7.59 18.12 10.56
CA ARG A 293 8.03 16.73 10.67
C ARG A 293 7.82 16.18 12.08
N ARG A 294 7.24 14.98 12.16
CA ARG A 294 7.04 14.23 13.42
C ARG A 294 7.49 12.78 13.22
N GLU A 295 8.49 12.36 13.97
CA GLU A 295 9.10 11.03 13.88
C GLU A 295 9.33 10.47 15.28
N THR A 296 9.40 9.14 15.37
CA THR A 296 9.87 8.41 16.55
C THR A 296 10.67 7.21 16.10
N ASP A 297 11.55 6.73 16.98
CA ASP A 297 12.33 5.52 16.76
C ASP A 297 11.42 4.29 16.83
N LEU A 298 11.73 3.29 16.01
CA LEU A 298 11.20 1.93 16.09
C LEU A 298 12.17 1.06 16.89
N PRO A 299 11.74 -0.13 17.37
CA PRO A 299 12.67 -1.09 17.97
C PRO A 299 13.76 -1.51 16.98
N ASP A 300 15.00 -1.67 17.45
CA ASP A 300 16.15 -2.02 16.59
C ASP A 300 15.94 -3.36 15.86
N GLU A 301 15.17 -4.28 16.45
CA GLU A 301 14.78 -5.56 15.86
C GLU A 301 14.03 -5.41 14.55
N VAL A 302 13.56 -4.21 14.18
CA VAL A 302 12.88 -3.96 12.91
C VAL A 302 13.84 -3.89 11.73
N TYR A 303 15.07 -3.34 11.86
CA TYR A 303 16.03 -3.15 10.75
C TYR A 303 15.44 -2.50 9.46
N ALA A 304 14.38 -1.69 9.58
CA ALA A 304 13.53 -1.20 8.47
C ALA A 304 12.86 -2.28 7.60
N LEU A 305 12.84 -3.54 8.04
CA LEU A 305 12.17 -4.66 7.40
C LEU A 305 10.69 -4.70 7.82
N THR A 306 9.94 -3.65 7.46
CA THR A 306 8.56 -3.45 7.92
C THR A 306 7.73 -2.61 6.95
N HIS A 307 6.45 -2.45 7.28
CA HIS A 307 5.58 -1.42 6.74
C HIS A 307 4.89 -0.70 7.88
N THR A 308 4.41 0.50 7.57
CA THR A 308 3.78 1.38 8.55
C THR A 308 2.62 2.09 7.91
N HIS A 309 1.61 2.43 8.71
CA HIS A 309 0.45 3.18 8.24
C HIS A 309 -0.10 4.10 9.33
N ALA A 310 -0.82 5.14 8.90
CA ALA A 310 -1.55 6.06 9.76
C ALA A 310 -2.60 6.83 8.95
N ASN A 311 -3.80 7.01 9.50
CA ASN A 311 -4.78 7.95 8.90
C ASN A 311 -4.41 9.40 9.19
N SER A 312 -3.71 9.64 10.29
CA SER A 312 -3.34 10.95 10.79
C SER A 312 -2.12 10.83 11.74
N PRO A 313 -1.39 11.91 12.05
CA PRO A 313 -0.17 11.81 12.87
C PRO A 313 -0.44 11.49 14.34
N GLU A 314 -1.71 11.34 14.76
CA GLU A 314 -2.09 11.08 16.15
C GLU A 314 -1.86 9.63 16.57
N LEU A 315 -1.97 8.68 15.64
CA LEU A 315 -1.80 7.25 15.92
C LEU A 315 -1.17 6.55 14.72
N LEU A 316 -0.04 5.88 14.96
CA LEU A 316 0.72 5.14 13.95
C LEU A 316 0.65 3.64 14.24
N VAL A 317 0.64 2.82 13.18
CA VAL A 317 0.83 1.37 13.27
C VAL A 317 2.06 0.95 12.47
N CYS A 318 2.80 -0.02 13.00
CA CYS A 318 3.92 -0.69 12.35
C CYS A 318 3.70 -2.20 12.43
N ASP A 319 4.02 -2.93 11.36
CA ASP A 319 3.84 -4.39 11.22
C ASP A 319 4.67 -5.21 12.22
N GLY A 320 5.64 -4.56 12.86
CA GLY A 320 6.73 -5.26 13.52
C GLY A 320 7.77 -5.72 12.48
N SER A 321 8.35 -6.89 12.69
CA SER A 321 9.29 -7.49 11.72
C SER A 321 9.47 -8.99 11.95
N PHE A 322 9.68 -9.73 10.86
CA PHE A 322 10.05 -11.14 10.87
C PHE A 322 11.43 -11.43 11.53
N THR A 323 12.21 -10.41 11.86
CA THR A 323 13.51 -10.53 12.53
C THR A 323 13.44 -10.63 14.05
N GLY A 324 12.25 -10.47 14.67
CA GLY A 324 12.10 -10.64 16.12
C GLY A 324 10.93 -9.88 16.77
N LEU A 325 10.04 -9.28 15.98
CA LEU A 325 8.92 -8.48 16.48
C LEU A 325 7.62 -8.94 15.81
N PRO A 326 6.99 -10.05 16.27
CA PRO A 326 5.85 -10.68 15.60
C PRO A 326 4.51 -10.00 15.91
N TYR A 327 4.53 -8.69 16.16
CA TYR A 327 3.36 -7.91 16.60
C TYR A 327 3.20 -6.66 15.77
N ASN A 328 1.94 -6.35 15.46
CA ASN A 328 1.55 -4.97 15.15
C ASN A 328 1.80 -4.12 16.40
N ILE A 329 2.51 -3.00 16.26
CA ILE A 329 2.79 -2.08 17.36
C ILE A 329 2.24 -0.68 17.06
N LEU A 330 1.74 -0.01 18.11
CA LEU A 330 1.15 1.32 18.02
C LEU A 330 2.00 2.39 18.71
N TYR A 331 1.99 3.59 18.13
CA TYR A 331 2.52 4.82 18.72
C TYR A 331 1.46 5.91 18.72
N ARG A 332 1.34 6.66 19.81
CA ARG A 332 0.38 7.75 19.95
C ARG A 332 1.08 9.09 20.14
N TRP A 333 0.67 10.11 19.41
CA TRP A 333 1.22 11.47 19.58
C TRP A 333 0.77 12.09 20.91
N ASN A 334 1.72 12.56 21.71
CA ASN A 334 1.45 13.37 22.90
C ASN A 334 1.68 14.85 22.58
N GLU A 335 0.61 15.62 22.47
CA GLU A 335 0.68 17.05 22.16
C GLU A 335 1.39 17.89 23.24
N ASP A 336 1.24 17.53 24.52
CA ASP A 336 1.83 18.27 25.63
C ASP A 336 3.36 18.07 25.69
N ALA A 337 3.82 16.87 25.34
CA ALA A 337 5.24 16.52 25.31
C ALA A 337 5.90 16.87 23.96
N GLY A 338 5.13 16.88 22.86
CA GLY A 338 5.64 17.08 21.51
C GLY A 338 6.42 15.88 20.99
N GLU A 339 6.09 14.66 21.43
CA GLU A 339 6.72 13.40 21.06
C GLU A 339 5.70 12.26 21.02
N TYR A 340 6.05 11.13 20.42
CA TYR A 340 5.21 9.93 20.44
C TYR A 340 5.43 9.11 21.72
N GLU A 341 4.35 8.52 22.23
CA GLU A 341 4.34 7.48 23.26
C GLU A 341 4.22 6.10 22.61
N GLY A 342 4.91 5.09 23.16
CA GLY A 342 4.89 3.72 22.65
C GLY A 342 6.31 3.11 22.62
N PRO A 343 6.48 1.96 21.95
CA PRO A 343 5.44 1.15 21.30
C PRO A 343 4.56 0.37 22.28
N ARG A 344 3.29 0.15 21.90
CA ARG A 344 2.40 -0.82 22.54
C ARG A 344 1.97 -1.90 21.57
N ALA A 345 2.01 -3.17 21.98
CA ALA A 345 1.63 -4.29 21.12
C ALA A 345 0.09 -4.34 20.93
N LEU A 346 -0.36 -4.47 19.69
CA LEU A 346 -1.78 -4.50 19.30
C LEU A 346 -2.27 -5.92 18.97
N ALA A 347 -1.57 -6.63 18.08
CA ALA A 347 -2.01 -7.96 17.63
C ALA A 347 -0.81 -8.81 17.25
N THR A 348 -0.90 -10.12 17.54
CA THR A 348 0.07 -11.10 17.05
C THR A 348 -0.17 -11.34 15.56
N VAL A 349 0.89 -11.17 14.77
CA VAL A 349 0.86 -11.34 13.31
C VAL A 349 1.51 -12.66 12.88
N ASP A 350 2.40 -13.22 13.71
CA ASP A 350 3.17 -14.44 13.44
C ASP A 350 4.01 -14.35 12.14
N TRP A 351 4.52 -13.15 11.83
CA TRP A 351 5.30 -12.86 10.62
C TRP A 351 6.67 -13.55 10.64
N ASN A 352 6.93 -14.39 9.63
CA ASN A 352 8.24 -15.00 9.37
C ASN A 352 8.70 -14.74 7.91
N PRO A 353 9.94 -15.09 7.51
CA PRO A 353 10.45 -14.81 6.16
C PRO A 353 9.68 -15.44 5.01
N GLU A 354 8.89 -16.50 5.27
CA GLU A 354 8.06 -17.17 4.28
C GLU A 354 6.59 -16.68 4.28
N SER A 355 6.17 -15.95 5.31
CA SER A 355 4.82 -15.40 5.43
C SER A 355 4.57 -14.27 4.41
N PRO A 356 3.30 -14.01 4.07
CA PRO A 356 2.92 -12.75 3.45
C PRO A 356 3.29 -11.57 4.35
N HIS A 357 3.60 -10.43 3.74
CA HIS A 357 3.79 -9.19 4.49
C HIS A 357 2.45 -8.72 5.08
N PRO A 358 2.40 -8.27 6.35
CA PRO A 358 1.13 -7.93 7.00
C PRO A 358 0.44 -6.70 6.39
N HIS A 359 1.24 -5.71 5.99
CA HIS A 359 0.76 -4.48 5.35
C HIS A 359 -0.33 -3.78 6.19
N SER A 360 -0.10 -3.66 7.49
CA SER A 360 -1.13 -3.19 8.41
C SER A 360 -1.63 -1.81 8.04
N ARG A 361 -2.95 -1.67 7.96
CA ARG A 361 -3.61 -0.41 7.59
C ARG A 361 -4.81 -0.14 8.48
N PHE A 362 -4.99 1.11 8.88
CA PHE A 362 -6.17 1.53 9.63
C PHE A 362 -7.40 1.52 8.73
N SER A 363 -8.51 1.07 9.30
CA SER A 363 -9.86 1.35 8.77
C SER A 363 -10.11 2.87 8.67
N PRO A 364 -11.04 3.33 7.82
CA PRO A 364 -11.26 4.77 7.58
C PRO A 364 -11.56 5.59 8.85
N ASP A 365 -12.23 5.01 9.84
CA ASP A 365 -12.54 5.68 11.11
C ASP A 365 -11.46 5.49 12.20
N GLY A 366 -10.39 4.73 11.90
CA GLY A 366 -9.28 4.44 12.80
C GLY A 366 -9.61 3.46 13.92
N SER A 367 -10.80 2.86 13.93
CA SER A 367 -11.24 1.97 15.02
C SER A 367 -10.70 0.55 14.92
N GLN A 368 -10.23 0.15 13.75
CA GLN A 368 -9.67 -1.16 13.46
C GLN A 368 -8.42 -1.07 12.59
N VAL A 369 -7.57 -2.11 12.62
CA VAL A 369 -6.43 -2.32 11.71
C VAL A 369 -6.65 -3.62 10.93
N VAL A 370 -6.55 -3.57 9.60
CA VAL A 370 -6.48 -4.76 8.75
C VAL A 370 -5.04 -5.21 8.60
N PHE A 371 -4.79 -6.51 8.53
CA PHE A 371 -3.49 -7.07 8.20
C PHE A 371 -3.62 -8.48 7.61
N ASP A 372 -2.61 -8.90 6.85
CA ASP A 372 -2.47 -10.27 6.32
C ASP A 372 -1.63 -11.14 7.27
N SER A 373 -1.96 -12.44 7.37
CA SER A 373 -1.17 -13.41 8.12
C SER A 373 -1.48 -14.85 7.70
N ASP A 374 -0.46 -15.71 7.71
CA ASP A 374 -0.55 -17.14 7.40
C ASP A 374 -0.56 -18.05 8.64
N ARG A 375 -0.78 -17.47 9.82
CA ARG A 375 -0.56 -18.11 11.14
C ARG A 375 -1.24 -19.46 11.42
N TYR A 376 -2.27 -19.87 10.68
CA TYR A 376 -3.04 -21.09 10.99
C TYR A 376 -2.67 -22.29 10.11
N ASP A 377 -2.80 -22.14 8.81
CA ASP A 377 -2.73 -23.23 7.82
C ASP A 377 -1.66 -22.99 6.75
N GLY A 378 -0.92 -21.87 6.83
CA GLY A 378 0.13 -21.50 5.89
C GLY A 378 -0.37 -20.85 4.60
N SER A 379 -1.68 -20.69 4.42
CA SER A 379 -2.22 -19.77 3.40
C SER A 379 -2.42 -18.39 4.01
N SER A 380 -2.23 -17.34 3.21
CA SER A 380 -2.52 -15.98 3.67
C SER A 380 -4.01 -15.79 3.91
N ASN A 381 -4.35 -15.20 5.05
CA ASN A 381 -5.71 -14.79 5.40
C ASN A 381 -5.73 -13.34 5.87
N ILE A 382 -6.90 -12.73 5.77
CA ILE A 382 -7.11 -11.33 6.14
C ILE A 382 -7.67 -11.27 7.56
N TYR A 383 -7.15 -10.36 8.37
CA TYR A 383 -7.57 -10.13 9.75
C TYR A 383 -7.96 -8.67 9.96
N LEU A 384 -8.93 -8.44 10.84
CA LEU A 384 -9.20 -7.13 11.44
C LEU A 384 -8.98 -7.25 12.95
N VAL A 385 -8.21 -6.32 13.52
CA VAL A 385 -8.10 -6.15 14.97
C VAL A 385 -8.72 -4.82 15.38
N ASP A 386 -9.56 -4.85 16.42
CA ASP A 386 -10.08 -3.64 17.05
C ASP A 386 -8.94 -2.88 17.73
N VAL A 387 -8.92 -1.56 17.61
CA VAL A 387 -7.98 -0.66 18.29
C VAL A 387 -8.61 -0.24 19.63
N PRO A 388 -8.21 -0.84 20.77
CA PRO A 388 -8.76 -0.48 22.07
C PRO A 388 -8.14 0.83 22.59
N ASP A 389 -8.52 1.24 23.80
CA ASP A 389 -7.85 2.33 24.50
C ASP A 389 -6.33 2.07 24.56
N PHE A 390 -5.52 3.03 24.12
CA PHE A 390 -4.07 2.87 23.99
C PHE A 390 -3.42 2.39 25.29
N GLU A 391 -3.82 2.93 26.45
CA GLU A 391 -3.31 2.55 27.77
C GLU A 391 -3.67 1.12 28.20
N SER A 392 -4.65 0.49 27.55
CA SER A 392 -5.04 -0.90 27.84
C SER A 392 -4.13 -1.92 27.17
N LEU A 393 -3.42 -1.52 26.11
CA LEU A 393 -2.46 -2.37 25.41
C LEU A 393 -1.17 -2.49 26.23
N PRO A 394 -0.51 -3.65 26.22
CA PRO A 394 0.76 -3.81 26.91
C PRO A 394 1.87 -3.05 26.19
N GLU A 395 2.82 -2.50 26.96
CA GLU A 395 4.06 -1.93 26.41
C GLU A 395 4.91 -3.05 25.80
N TYR A 396 5.50 -2.80 24.64
CA TYR A 396 6.44 -3.75 24.06
C TYR A 396 7.80 -3.60 24.75
N GLU A 397 8.27 -4.66 25.39
CA GLU A 397 9.59 -4.75 26.01
C GLU A 397 10.31 -5.99 25.47
N PRO A 398 11.34 -5.85 24.60
CA PRO A 398 11.97 -6.97 23.91
C PRO A 398 12.32 -8.18 24.81
N SER A 399 12.74 -7.94 26.05
CA SER A 399 13.15 -8.99 26.99
C SER A 399 12.02 -9.78 27.66
N GLU A 400 10.77 -9.31 27.59
CA GLU A 400 9.63 -9.96 28.26
C GLU A 400 8.80 -10.85 27.34
N TRP A 401 9.07 -10.81 26.03
CA TRP A 401 8.21 -11.40 25.00
C TRP A 401 8.90 -12.50 24.15
N ASP A 402 10.13 -12.90 24.52
CA ASP A 402 10.90 -14.03 23.97
C ASP A 402 10.47 -15.42 24.49
#